data_AF-A0A962AG24-F1
#
_entry.id   AF-A0A962AG24-F1
#
_cell.length_a   1.000
_cell.length_b   1.000
_cell.length_c   1.000
_cell.angle_alpha   90.00
_cell.angle_beta   90.00
_cell.angle_gamma   90.00
#
_symmetry.space_group_name_H-M   'P 1'
#
loop_
_entity.id
_entity.type
_entity.pdbx_description
1 polymer ?
#
loop_
_entity_poly.entity_id
_entity_poly.type
_entity_poly.pdbx_seq_one_letter_code
_entity_poly.pdbx_strand_id
1 'polypeptide(L)'
;MQSPERGQVIAELSFSEANIAYDSFGRAGAIPAWRKFELSTYAEYGLTEFVTLIGDPSWFTFRAKPPGVGRTRLGAAEAGARVRLLEWGEGIVSAQATARLAPAGRAAAAYLDMR
;
A
#
# COMPACT_ATOMS: atom_id res chain seq x y z
N MET A 1 -6.13 4.42 19.97
CA MET A 1 -5.32 3.24 19.63
C MET A 1 -6.20 2.00 19.66
N GLN A 2 -5.76 0.89 19.07
CA GLN A 2 -6.55 -0.35 19.09
C GLN A 2 -6.55 -0.96 20.49
N SER A 3 -7.72 -1.38 20.98
CA SER A 3 -7.85 -2.02 22.29
C SER A 3 -7.06 -3.33 22.36
N PRO A 4 -6.57 -3.73 23.55
CA PRO A 4 -5.85 -4.99 23.74
C PRO A 4 -6.64 -6.17 23.20
N GLU A 5 -5.94 -7.10 22.56
CA GLU A 5 -6.49 -8.33 21.97
C GLU A 5 -7.56 -8.12 20.90
N ARG A 6 -7.74 -6.87 20.44
CA ARG A 6 -8.64 -6.54 19.34
C ARG A 6 -7.84 -6.23 18.09
N GLY A 7 -8.39 -6.65 16.96
CA GLY A 7 -7.86 -6.32 15.64
C GLY A 7 -8.88 -5.57 14.80
N GLN A 8 -8.39 -4.78 13.85
CA GLN A 8 -9.17 -4.23 12.75
C GLN A 8 -8.43 -4.51 11.45
N VAL A 9 -9.17 -4.87 10.41
CA VAL A 9 -8.65 -5.00 9.06
C VAL A 9 -9.50 -4.16 8.13
N ILE A 10 -8.84 -3.38 7.28
CA ILE A 10 -9.43 -2.60 6.20
C ILE A 10 -8.82 -3.14 4.92
N ALA A 11 -9.65 -3.57 3.97
CA ALA A 11 -9.21 -4.02 2.66
C ALA A 11 -9.64 -2.99 1.61
N GLU A 12 -8.73 -2.67 0.70
CA GLU A 12 -8.97 -1.77 -0.42
C GLU A 12 -8.65 -2.50 -1.72
N LEU A 13 -9.60 -2.45 -2.66
CA LEU A 13 -9.43 -2.97 -4.00
C LEU A 13 -9.44 -1.79 -4.98
N SER A 14 -8.38 -1.66 -5.76
CA SER A 14 -8.23 -0.63 -6.77
C SER A 14 -8.09 -1.24 -8.17
N PHE A 15 -8.65 -0.52 -9.15
CA PHE A 15 -8.54 -0.82 -10.57
C PHE A 15 -8.13 0.45 -11.31
N SER A 16 -7.02 0.39 -12.03
CA SER A 16 -6.51 1.48 -12.85
C SER A 16 -6.28 1.01 -14.28
N GLU A 17 -6.57 1.84 -15.26
CA GLU A 17 -6.25 1.60 -16.67
C GLU A 17 -5.70 2.86 -17.33
N ALA A 18 -4.83 2.69 -18.32
CA ALA A 18 -4.37 3.81 -19.14
C ALA A 18 -3.94 3.37 -20.54
N ASN A 19 -4.14 4.26 -21.49
CA ASN A 19 -3.67 4.18 -22.88
C ASN A 19 -2.97 5.47 -23.33
N ILE A 20 -2.82 6.45 -22.42
CA ILE A 20 -2.12 7.72 -22.62
C ILE A 20 -1.18 7.94 -21.44
N ALA A 21 0.02 8.44 -21.71
CA ALA A 21 0.92 8.99 -20.70
C ALA A 21 1.24 10.45 -21.02
N TYR A 22 1.64 11.20 -20.01
CA TYR A 22 2.06 12.59 -20.14
C TYR A 22 3.58 12.68 -19.94
N ASP A 23 4.26 13.40 -20.82
CA ASP A 23 5.69 13.69 -20.67
C ASP A 23 5.94 14.77 -19.61
N SER A 24 7.22 15.10 -19.36
CA SER A 24 7.60 16.14 -18.40
C SER A 24 7.14 17.56 -18.77
N PHE A 25 6.66 17.76 -20.00
CA PHE A 25 6.09 19.02 -20.49
C PHE A 25 4.55 18.99 -20.52
N GLY A 26 3.93 17.93 -19.98
CA GLY A 26 2.48 17.76 -19.93
C GLY A 26 1.84 17.39 -21.27
N ARG A 27 2.63 16.97 -22.26
CA ARG A 27 2.10 16.56 -23.57
C ARG A 27 1.62 15.11 -23.51
N ALA A 28 0.40 14.88 -23.97
CA ALA A 28 -0.17 13.54 -24.08
C ALA A 28 0.46 12.75 -25.22
N GLY A 29 0.90 11.53 -24.93
CA GLY A 29 1.39 10.55 -25.90
C GLY A 29 0.67 9.22 -25.72
N ALA A 30 0.36 8.55 -26.83
CA ALA A 30 -0.22 7.21 -26.79
C ALA A 30 0.79 6.20 -26.23
N ILE A 31 0.34 5.36 -25.30
CA ILE A 31 1.11 4.24 -24.75
C ILE A 31 0.37 2.92 -25.00
N PRO A 32 1.06 1.77 -25.02
CA PRO A 32 0.39 0.48 -25.02
C PRO A 32 -0.61 0.39 -23.85
N ALA A 33 -1.87 0.12 -24.17
CA ALA A 33 -2.92 0.09 -23.16
C ALA A 33 -2.61 -0.95 -22.08
N TRP A 34 -2.74 -0.57 -20.82
CA TRP A 34 -2.56 -1.44 -19.67
C TRP A 34 -3.68 -1.28 -18.66
N ARG A 35 -3.83 -2.31 -17.82
CA ARG A 35 -4.72 -2.34 -16.68
C ARG A 35 -4.01 -2.94 -15.48
N LYS A 36 -4.29 -2.41 -14.30
CA LYS A 36 -3.75 -2.85 -13.02
C LYS A 36 -4.90 -3.08 -12.06
N PHE A 37 -4.87 -4.21 -11.39
CA PHE A 37 -5.70 -4.50 -10.24
C PHE A 37 -4.79 -4.59 -9.03
N GLU A 38 -5.12 -3.94 -7.93
CA GLU A 38 -4.34 -4.00 -6.69
C GLU A 38 -5.25 -4.15 -5.47
N LEU A 39 -4.92 -5.12 -4.64
CA LEU A 39 -5.53 -5.35 -3.34
C LEU A 39 -4.53 -4.94 -2.28
N SER A 40 -4.85 -3.92 -1.50
CA SER A 40 -4.12 -3.53 -0.29
C SER A 40 -4.94 -3.87 0.94
N THR A 41 -4.26 -4.23 2.03
CA THR A 41 -4.93 -4.52 3.30
C THR A 41 -4.20 -3.83 4.43
N TYR A 42 -4.87 -2.98 5.17
CA TYR A 42 -4.36 -2.36 6.38
C TYR A 42 -4.90 -3.10 7.60
N ALA A 43 -4.01 -3.60 8.46
CA ALA A 43 -4.37 -4.33 9.66
C ALA A 43 -3.72 -3.68 10.89
N GLU A 44 -4.53 -3.49 11.94
CA GLU A 44 -4.06 -3.09 13.28
C GLU A 44 -4.42 -4.18 14.30
N TYR A 45 -3.53 -4.43 15.25
CA TYR A 45 -3.77 -5.34 16.38
C TYR A 45 -3.24 -4.76 17.68
N GLY A 46 -4.11 -4.61 18.70
CA GLY A 46 -3.72 -4.16 20.03
C GLY A 46 -2.97 -5.24 20.77
N LEU A 47 -1.63 -5.16 20.79
CA LEU A 47 -0.78 -6.11 21.50
C LEU A 47 -0.83 -5.89 23.02
N THR A 48 -0.85 -4.62 23.44
CA THR A 48 -1.05 -4.19 24.83
C THR A 48 -1.94 -2.94 24.85
N GLU A 49 -2.20 -2.37 26.02
CA GLU A 49 -2.95 -1.11 26.13
C GLU A 49 -2.24 0.09 25.48
N PHE A 50 -0.93 -0.02 25.24
CA PHE A 50 -0.10 1.06 24.73
C PHE A 50 0.69 0.68 23.48
N VAL A 51 0.58 -0.55 22.97
CA VAL A 51 1.24 -1.01 21.74
C VAL A 51 0.22 -1.57 20.77
N THR A 52 0.18 -1.02 19.56
CA THR A 52 -0.59 -1.53 18.42
C THR A 52 0.38 -1.97 17.33
N LEU A 53 0.28 -3.21 16.88
CA LEU A 53 0.98 -3.70 15.69
C LEU A 53 0.22 -3.25 14.45
N ILE A 54 0.97 -2.90 13.40
CA ILE A 54 0.45 -2.43 12.12
C ILE A 54 1.06 -3.26 11.00
N GLY A 55 0.23 -3.69 10.06
CA GLY A 55 0.65 -4.32 8.82
C GLY A 55 -0.14 -3.80 7.62
N ASP A 56 0.55 -3.52 6.52
CA ASP A 56 -0.06 -3.08 5.26
C ASP A 56 0.56 -3.82 4.06
N PRO A 57 0.22 -5.10 3.82
CA PRO A 57 0.63 -5.80 2.61
C PRO A 57 -0.29 -5.48 1.42
N SER A 58 0.30 -5.49 0.22
CA SER A 58 -0.42 -5.33 -1.04
C SER A 58 -0.05 -6.41 -2.06
N TRP A 59 -0.98 -6.66 -2.99
CA TRP A 59 -0.84 -7.59 -4.11
C TRP A 59 -1.40 -6.93 -5.36
N PHE A 60 -0.68 -7.02 -6.48
CA PHE A 60 -1.17 -6.45 -7.73
C PHE A 60 -1.03 -7.40 -8.92
N THR A 61 -1.95 -7.24 -9.87
CA THR A 61 -1.92 -7.86 -11.18
C THR A 61 -1.92 -6.78 -12.24
N PHE A 62 -0.84 -6.71 -13.00
CA PHE A 62 -0.66 -5.82 -14.14
C PHE A 62 -0.85 -6.59 -15.44
N ARG A 63 -1.62 -6.05 -16.39
CA ARG A 63 -1.79 -6.62 -17.74
C ARG A 63 -1.61 -5.50 -18.77
N ALA A 64 -0.63 -5.63 -19.65
CA ALA A 64 -0.45 -4.75 -20.80
C ALA A 64 -0.82 -5.45 -22.11
N LYS A 65 -1.31 -4.69 -23.10
CA LYS A 65 -1.45 -5.17 -24.48
C LYS A 65 -0.07 -5.35 -25.13
N PRO A 66 0.09 -6.29 -26.08
CA PRO A 66 1.34 -6.48 -26.81
C PRO A 66 1.87 -5.15 -27.39
N PRO A 67 3.19 -4.90 -27.31
CA PRO A 67 4.26 -5.81 -26.89
C PRO A 67 4.47 -5.93 -25.37
N GLY A 68 3.62 -5.32 -24.55
CA GLY A 68 3.74 -5.35 -23.09
C GLY A 68 3.51 -6.74 -22.48
N VAL A 69 4.13 -6.99 -21.31
CA VAL A 69 4.04 -8.27 -20.57
C VAL A 69 3.26 -8.07 -19.29
N GLY A 70 2.23 -8.89 -19.06
CA GLY A 70 1.48 -8.91 -17.81
C GLY A 70 2.20 -9.67 -16.70
N ARG A 71 2.03 -9.26 -15.44
CA ARG A 71 2.67 -9.85 -14.25
C ARG A 71 1.77 -9.71 -13.03
N THR A 72 1.73 -10.75 -12.19
CA THR A 72 1.14 -10.71 -10.85
C THR A 72 2.27 -10.79 -9.84
N ARG A 73 2.29 -9.88 -8.86
CA ARG A 73 3.35 -9.82 -7.84
C ARG A 73 2.81 -9.31 -6.50
N LEU A 74 3.58 -9.59 -5.45
CA LEU A 74 3.47 -8.85 -4.19
C LEU A 74 3.83 -7.40 -4.46
N GLY A 75 3.00 -6.50 -3.95
CA GLY A 75 3.30 -5.08 -3.91
C GLY A 75 4.23 -4.74 -2.75
N ALA A 76 4.18 -3.49 -2.29
CA ALA A 76 4.86 -3.09 -1.07
C ALA A 76 4.15 -3.71 0.14
N ALA A 77 4.94 -4.10 1.13
CA ALA A 77 4.43 -4.48 2.43
C ALA A 77 5.04 -3.55 3.48
N GLU A 78 4.21 -2.93 4.29
CA GLU A 78 4.67 -2.16 5.45
C GLU A 78 4.34 -2.93 6.72
N ALA A 79 5.23 -2.90 7.70
CA ALA A 79 4.98 -3.47 9.02
C ALA A 79 5.65 -2.64 10.09
N GLY A 80 5.03 -2.54 11.25
CA GLY A 80 5.60 -1.79 12.36
C GLY A 80 4.71 -1.77 13.59
N ALA A 81 4.97 -0.79 14.45
CA ALA A 81 4.23 -0.62 15.68
C ALA A 81 3.96 0.87 15.96
N ARG A 82 2.82 1.12 16.58
CA ARG A 82 2.42 2.40 17.15
C ARG A 82 2.39 2.26 18.66
N VAL A 83 3.03 3.20 19.35
CA VAL A 83 3.15 3.24 20.81
C VAL A 83 2.44 4.48 21.34
N ARG A 84 1.56 4.31 22.34
CA ARG A 84 0.91 5.40 23.07
C ARG A 84 1.96 6.10 23.93
N LEU A 85 2.07 7.42 23.78
CA LEU A 85 2.96 8.23 24.60
C LEU A 85 2.20 8.90 25.76
N LEU A 86 1.05 9.51 25.44
CA LEU A 86 0.24 10.27 26.40
C LEU A 86 -1.24 10.07 26.08
N GLU A 87 -2.07 10.09 27.12
CA GLU A 87 -3.53 10.09 27.03
C GLU A 87 -4.09 11.13 27.99
N TRP A 88 -5.02 11.96 27.52
CA TRP A 88 -5.69 12.97 28.34
C TRP A 88 -7.14 13.14 27.88
N GLY A 89 -8.09 12.80 28.75
CA GLY A 89 -9.50 12.73 28.36
C GLY A 89 -9.68 11.81 27.15
N GLU A 90 -10.14 12.36 26.04
CA GLU A 90 -10.31 11.63 24.76
C GLU A 90 -9.11 11.78 23.79
N GLY A 91 -8.11 12.57 24.16
CA GLY A 91 -6.91 12.83 23.36
C GLY A 91 -5.81 11.80 23.57
N ILE A 92 -5.16 11.38 22.48
CA ILE A 92 -4.02 10.45 22.52
C ILE A 92 -2.87 11.03 21.67
N VAL A 93 -1.66 11.09 22.24
CA VAL A 93 -0.41 11.23 21.48
C VAL A 93 0.19 9.84 21.32
N SER A 94 0.63 9.50 20.11
CA SER A 94 1.35 8.26 19.83
C SER A 94 2.53 8.49 18.89
N ALA A 95 3.53 7.61 18.97
CA ALA A 95 4.62 7.52 18.00
C ALA A 95 4.48 6.24 17.20
N GLN A 96 4.71 6.30 15.89
CA GLN A 96 4.65 5.14 15.00
C GLN A 96 5.97 4.99 14.27
N ALA A 97 6.48 3.77 14.23
CA ALA A 97 7.64 3.41 13.43
C ALA A 97 7.27 2.22 12.56
N THR A 98 7.51 2.34 11.26
CA THR A 98 7.23 1.29 10.27
C THR A 98 8.42 1.07 9.35
N ALA A 99 8.55 -0.16 8.88
CA ALA A 99 9.50 -0.56 7.87
C ALA A 99 8.73 -0.96 6.61
N ARG A 100 9.13 -0.38 5.47
CA ARG A 100 8.56 -0.70 4.16
C ARG A 100 9.46 -1.68 3.42
N LEU A 101 8.88 -2.79 3.02
CA LEU A 101 9.50 -3.87 2.27
C LEU A 101 8.94 -3.87 0.84
N ALA A 102 9.82 -3.89 -0.15
CA ALA A 102 9.45 -4.07 -1.56
C ALA A 102 10.01 -5.41 -2.05
N PRO A 103 9.38 -6.55 -1.69
CA PRO A 103 9.92 -7.88 -1.95
C PRO A 103 10.07 -8.18 -3.45
N ALA A 104 9.31 -7.48 -4.31
CA ALA A 104 9.40 -7.62 -5.76
C ALA A 104 10.56 -6.81 -6.41
N GLY A 105 11.40 -6.14 -5.61
CA GLY A 105 12.62 -5.45 -6.05
C GLY A 105 12.39 -4.16 -6.86
N ARG A 106 13.48 -3.52 -7.33
CA ARG A 106 13.44 -2.27 -8.14
C ARG A 106 12.53 -2.36 -9.37
N ALA A 107 12.38 -3.55 -9.95
CA ALA A 107 11.51 -3.78 -11.10
C ALA A 107 10.01 -3.66 -10.77
N ALA A 108 9.61 -3.78 -9.51
CA ALA A 108 8.23 -3.57 -9.07
C ALA A 108 7.96 -2.13 -8.63
N ALA A 109 8.99 -1.36 -8.26
CA ALA A 109 8.85 0.05 -7.87
C ALA A 109 8.15 0.88 -8.95
N ALA A 110 8.50 0.65 -10.22
CA ALA A 110 7.86 1.33 -11.35
C ALA A 110 6.34 1.06 -11.47
N TYR A 111 5.84 -0.05 -10.92
CA TYR A 111 4.42 -0.39 -10.92
C TYR A 111 3.71 0.02 -9.61
N LEU A 112 4.47 0.19 -8.53
CA LEU A 112 3.95 0.64 -7.23
C LEU A 112 3.52 2.11 -7.26
N ASP A 113 4.24 2.94 -8.02
CA ASP A 113 3.94 4.37 -8.13
C ASP A 113 2.87 4.70 -9.19
N MET A 114 2.41 3.70 -9.94
CA MET A 114 1.25 3.82 -10.84
C MET A 114 -0.04 3.66 -10.02
N ARG A 115 -0.59 4.79 -9.55
CA ARG A 115 -1.93 4.89 -8.97
C ARG A 115 -2.90 5.50 -9.98
#